data_AF-A0A6J0GE31-F1
#
_entry.id   AF-A0A6J0GE31-F1
#
_cell.length_a   1.000
_cell.length_b   1.000
_cell.length_c   1.000
_cell.angle_alpha   90.00
_cell.angle_beta   90.00
_cell.angle_gamma   90.00
#
_symmetry.space_group_name_H-M   'P 1'
#
loop_
_entity.id
_entity.type
_entity.pdbx_description
1 polymer ?
#
loop_
_entity_poly.entity_id
_entity_poly.type
_entity_poly.pdbx_seq_one_letter_code
_entity_poly.pdbx_strand_id
1 'polypeptide(L)'
;MGGAIGAGPPLRAEDGAAQTRLGPWALPEPGRGSSGVRKVPPGGASGPAALLPADMDQRLAELVEELTTSGEPRLEPGRMKELKKICKSSEEHISHAFHLLVTRLQEEHAEMRFSAFQVVQELFARSHQFRTLLIANFQEFLELTVGIDHEQPLPPPKEVAQKLRKAAIKAVQDWHEKYGEAYKQLSLGYHFLKRNKKVFCTVTPLCF
;
A
#
# COMPACT_ATOMS: atom_id res chain seq x y z
N MET A 1 -12.99 68.10 17.60
CA MET A 1 -12.35 66.86 17.14
C MET A 1 -12.84 66.65 15.70
N GLY A 2 -12.14 66.94 14.60
CA GLY A 2 -10.70 67.01 14.35
C GLY A 2 -10.27 65.80 13.51
N GLY A 3 -10.02 65.98 12.21
CA GLY A 3 -9.30 65.06 11.30
C GLY A 3 -10.23 64.13 10.48
N ALA A 4 -10.54 64.31 9.20
CA ALA A 4 -9.77 64.61 7.98
C ALA A 4 -9.18 63.36 7.27
N ILE A 5 -9.59 63.23 6.00
CA ILE A 5 -8.83 62.90 4.77
C ILE A 5 -8.15 61.53 4.59
N GLY A 6 -8.28 60.98 3.37
CA GLY A 6 -7.28 60.06 2.82
C GLY A 6 -7.78 59.10 1.74
N ALA A 7 -8.12 59.62 0.56
CA ALA A 7 -8.11 58.80 -0.66
C ALA A 7 -6.65 58.48 -1.03
N GLY A 8 -6.36 57.20 -1.29
CA GLY A 8 -5.07 56.70 -1.77
C GLY A 8 -5.25 55.78 -2.99
N PRO A 9 -4.32 55.79 -3.96
CA PRO A 9 -4.54 55.37 -5.35
C PRO A 9 -4.43 53.85 -5.60
N PRO A 10 -4.84 53.37 -6.80
CA PRO A 10 -4.66 51.97 -7.19
C PRO A 10 -3.21 51.73 -7.64
N LEU A 11 -2.56 50.72 -7.07
CA LEU A 11 -1.24 50.29 -7.50
C LEU A 11 -1.34 49.22 -8.61
N ARG A 12 -0.88 49.70 -9.75
CA ARG A 12 -0.64 49.13 -11.07
C ARG A 12 0.20 47.84 -11.06
N ALA A 13 -0.10 47.00 -12.04
CA ALA A 13 0.66 45.83 -12.48
C ALA A 13 2.07 46.19 -12.95
N GLU A 14 3.06 45.38 -12.62
CA GLU A 14 4.33 45.31 -13.34
C GLU A 14 4.74 43.83 -13.50
N ASP A 15 5.07 43.51 -14.75
CA ASP A 15 5.75 42.34 -15.29
C ASP A 15 7.00 41.91 -14.49
N GLY A 16 7.32 40.61 -14.54
CA GLY A 16 8.54 40.11 -13.90
C GLY A 16 8.86 38.64 -14.15
N ALA A 17 9.30 38.35 -15.37
CA ALA A 17 10.35 37.38 -15.72
C ALA A 17 10.20 35.90 -15.32
N ALA A 18 10.17 35.07 -16.38
CA ALA A 18 10.51 33.66 -16.35
C ALA A 18 11.84 33.39 -15.65
N GLN A 19 11.89 32.37 -14.79
CA GLN A 19 13.11 31.60 -14.59
C GLN A 19 12.80 30.12 -14.34
N THR A 20 13.01 29.36 -15.41
CA THR A 20 13.20 27.92 -15.45
C THR A 20 14.28 27.48 -14.46
N ARG A 21 14.01 26.49 -13.61
CA ARG A 21 14.99 25.51 -13.08
C ARG A 21 14.25 24.26 -12.57
N LEU A 22 14.09 23.26 -13.44
CA LEU A 22 14.87 22.02 -13.46
C LEU A 22 14.55 21.09 -12.27
N GLY A 23 13.64 20.14 -12.53
CA GLY A 23 13.32 19.04 -11.61
C GLY A 23 14.45 18.00 -11.53
N PRO A 24 14.54 17.25 -10.42
CA PRO A 24 15.56 16.23 -10.20
C PRO A 24 15.16 14.90 -10.87
N TRP A 25 15.29 14.84 -12.19
CA TRP A 25 15.29 13.57 -12.93
C TRP A 25 16.20 13.74 -14.16
N ALA A 26 17.51 13.78 -13.89
CA ALA A 26 18.51 13.59 -14.94
C ALA A 26 18.67 12.07 -15.14
N LEU A 27 18.25 11.57 -16.31
CA LEU A 27 18.60 10.24 -16.79
C LEU A 27 20.08 10.24 -17.23
N PRO A 28 20.87 9.21 -16.91
CA PRO A 28 22.17 9.05 -17.52
C PRO A 28 22.06 8.43 -18.93
N GLU A 29 22.73 9.07 -19.89
CA GLU A 29 22.96 8.60 -21.26
C GLU A 29 23.87 7.34 -21.30
N PRO A 30 23.68 6.40 -22.24
CA PRO A 30 24.57 5.25 -22.41
C PRO A 30 25.82 5.62 -23.23
N GLY A 31 26.98 5.52 -22.59
CA GLY A 31 28.29 5.65 -23.23
C GLY A 31 28.64 4.47 -24.13
N ARG A 32 28.95 4.78 -25.40
CA ARG A 32 29.47 3.89 -26.42
C ARG A 32 30.97 3.62 -26.16
N GLY A 33 31.34 2.37 -25.91
CA GLY A 33 32.74 1.91 -25.80
C GLY A 33 32.94 0.65 -26.64
N SER A 34 33.92 0.69 -27.55
CA SER A 34 34.24 -0.37 -28.51
C SER A 34 35.44 -1.19 -28.05
N SER A 35 35.44 -2.46 -28.50
CA SER A 35 36.57 -3.40 -28.65
C SER A 35 37.24 -4.00 -27.41
N GLY A 36 37.16 -5.34 -27.34
CA GLY A 36 38.38 -6.16 -27.31
C GLY A 36 38.46 -7.29 -26.27
N VAL A 37 38.69 -8.50 -26.80
CA VAL A 37 39.26 -9.69 -26.15
C VAL A 37 38.30 -10.58 -25.35
N ARG A 38 37.79 -11.61 -26.04
CA ARG A 38 37.23 -12.82 -25.40
C ARG A 38 38.37 -13.64 -24.79
N LYS A 39 38.41 -13.70 -23.46
CA LYS A 39 39.17 -14.71 -22.70
C LYS A 39 38.18 -15.78 -22.23
N VAL A 40 38.42 -17.03 -22.59
CA VAL A 40 37.64 -18.18 -22.10
C VAL A 40 38.15 -18.54 -20.69
N PRO A 41 37.29 -18.62 -19.66
CA PRO A 41 37.64 -19.28 -18.40
C PRO A 41 37.16 -20.74 -18.42
N PRO A 42 37.94 -21.68 -17.84
CA PRO A 42 37.45 -23.01 -17.50
C PRO A 42 36.81 -23.01 -16.11
N GLY A 43 35.85 -23.91 -15.89
CA GLY A 43 35.47 -24.35 -14.55
C GLY A 43 34.13 -23.82 -14.05
N GLY A 44 33.28 -24.77 -13.67
CA GLY A 44 31.89 -24.61 -13.25
C GLY A 44 31.66 -23.52 -12.20
N ALA A 45 30.74 -22.63 -12.51
CA ALA A 45 30.03 -21.83 -11.53
C ALA A 45 28.58 -22.35 -11.51
N SER A 46 28.22 -22.98 -10.40
CA SER A 46 26.81 -23.15 -10.04
C SER A 46 26.24 -21.74 -9.82
N GLY A 47 25.60 -21.19 -10.83
CA GLY A 47 24.79 -19.98 -10.69
C GLY A 47 23.61 -20.26 -9.76
N PRO A 48 23.00 -19.25 -9.11
CA PRO A 48 21.79 -19.48 -8.35
C PRO A 48 20.77 -20.09 -9.31
N ALA A 49 20.36 -21.33 -9.03
CA ALA A 49 19.35 -22.02 -9.82
C ALA A 49 18.15 -21.08 -9.95
N ALA A 50 17.76 -20.77 -11.18
CA ALA A 50 16.51 -20.06 -11.40
C ALA A 50 15.41 -20.95 -10.83
N LEU A 51 14.80 -20.52 -9.72
CA LEU A 51 13.69 -21.22 -9.08
C LEU A 51 12.61 -21.44 -10.15
N LEU A 52 12.11 -22.66 -10.24
CA LEU A 52 11.06 -23.00 -11.21
C LEU A 52 9.74 -22.31 -10.80
N PRO A 53 8.79 -22.07 -11.71
CA PRO A 53 7.53 -21.40 -11.37
C PRO A 53 6.78 -22.02 -10.18
N ALA A 54 6.69 -23.35 -10.12
CA ALA A 54 6.07 -24.06 -9.00
C ALA A 54 6.82 -23.88 -7.66
N ASP A 55 8.13 -23.69 -7.71
CA ASP A 55 8.97 -23.40 -6.54
C ASP A 55 8.72 -21.97 -6.03
N MET A 56 8.47 -21.03 -6.95
CA MET A 56 8.12 -19.65 -6.59
C MET A 56 6.73 -19.55 -5.94
N ASP A 57 5.74 -20.32 -6.40
CA ASP A 57 4.41 -20.36 -5.80
C ASP A 57 4.45 -20.93 -4.37
N GLN A 58 5.19 -22.03 -4.17
CA GLN A 58 5.40 -22.60 -2.85
C GLN A 58 6.12 -21.60 -1.93
N ARG A 59 7.20 -20.98 -2.42
CA ARG A 59 7.94 -19.99 -1.67
C ARG A 59 7.11 -18.75 -1.34
N LEU A 60 6.21 -18.34 -2.23
CA LEU A 60 5.28 -17.24 -1.99
C LEU A 60 4.32 -17.57 -0.84
N ALA A 61 3.78 -18.78 -0.82
CA ALA A 61 2.93 -19.25 0.27
C ALA A 61 3.66 -19.26 1.62
N GLU A 62 4.88 -19.80 1.66
CA GLU A 62 5.75 -19.79 2.85
C GLU A 62 6.02 -18.36 3.33
N LEU A 63 6.37 -17.44 2.43
CA LEU A 63 6.63 -16.05 2.78
C LEU A 63 5.40 -15.37 3.37
N VAL A 64 4.20 -15.61 2.82
CA VAL A 64 2.95 -15.06 3.38
C VAL A 64 2.69 -15.64 4.76
N GLU A 65 2.89 -16.94 4.96
CA GLU A 65 2.77 -17.57 6.27
C GLU A 65 3.77 -16.98 7.28
N GLU A 66 5.08 -17.00 6.96
CA GLU A 66 6.13 -16.46 7.82
C GLU A 66 5.90 -14.98 8.21
N LEU A 67 5.42 -14.16 7.26
CA LEU A 67 5.12 -12.75 7.51
C LEU A 67 3.88 -12.55 8.39
N THR A 68 2.95 -13.50 8.43
CA THR A 68 1.67 -13.37 9.14
C THR A 68 1.61 -14.11 10.47
N THR A 69 2.54 -15.03 10.73
CA THR A 69 2.61 -15.83 11.97
C THR A 69 3.81 -15.50 12.86
N SER A 70 4.63 -14.50 12.49
CA SER A 70 5.83 -14.12 13.26
C SER A 70 5.55 -13.59 14.67
N GLY A 71 4.34 -13.08 14.93
CA GLY A 71 4.00 -12.36 16.17
C GLY A 71 4.64 -10.97 16.30
N GLU A 72 5.38 -10.52 15.28
CA GLU A 72 6.09 -9.25 15.33
C GLU A 72 5.17 -8.06 14.96
N PRO A 73 5.32 -6.88 15.59
CA PRO A 73 4.46 -5.72 15.33
C PRO A 73 4.70 -5.06 13.96
N ARG A 74 5.78 -5.43 13.28
CA ARG A 74 6.19 -4.95 11.95
C ARG A 74 6.66 -6.13 11.11
N LEU A 75 6.39 -6.07 9.81
CA LEU A 75 6.86 -7.05 8.86
C LEU A 75 8.39 -7.08 8.77
N GLU A 76 8.95 -8.29 8.68
CA GLU A 76 10.37 -8.49 8.50
C GLU A 76 10.79 -7.97 7.10
N PRO A 77 11.72 -7.00 7.01
CA PRO A 77 12.04 -6.33 5.73
C PRO A 77 12.60 -7.26 4.64
N GLY A 78 13.38 -8.28 5.02
CA GLY A 78 13.97 -9.25 4.10
C GLY A 78 12.92 -10.09 3.37
N ARG A 79 12.03 -10.73 4.11
CA ARG A 79 10.88 -11.50 3.64
C ARG A 79 9.95 -10.65 2.81
N MET A 80 9.67 -9.42 3.25
CA MET A 80 8.82 -8.51 2.48
C MET A 80 9.47 -8.11 1.13
N LYS A 81 10.80 -7.94 1.11
CA LYS A 81 11.54 -7.67 -0.12
C LYS A 81 11.50 -8.88 -1.07
N GLU A 82 11.62 -10.10 -0.53
CA GLU A 82 11.52 -11.35 -1.29
C GLU A 82 10.12 -11.54 -1.87
N LEU A 83 9.07 -11.39 -1.07
CA LEU A 83 7.68 -11.47 -1.50
C LEU A 83 7.41 -10.48 -2.65
N LYS A 84 7.84 -9.23 -2.51
CA LYS A 84 7.70 -8.21 -3.58
C LYS A 84 8.45 -8.59 -4.86
N LYS A 85 9.58 -9.30 -4.76
CA LYS A 85 10.34 -9.77 -5.91
C LYS A 85 9.56 -10.85 -6.66
N ILE A 86 8.95 -11.80 -5.94
CA ILE A 86 8.10 -12.84 -6.53
C ILE A 86 6.86 -12.20 -7.17
N CYS A 87 6.12 -11.35 -6.46
CA CYS A 87 4.94 -10.67 -7.02
C CYS A 87 5.25 -9.81 -8.26
N LYS A 88 6.50 -9.38 -8.45
CA LYS A 88 6.88 -8.59 -9.65
C LYS A 88 7.10 -9.47 -10.89
N SER A 89 7.26 -10.78 -10.75
CA SER A 89 7.59 -11.66 -11.87
C SER A 89 6.41 -11.87 -12.82
N SER A 90 5.17 -11.98 -12.31
CA SER A 90 3.95 -12.06 -13.13
C SER A 90 2.70 -11.63 -12.36
N GLU A 91 1.64 -11.27 -13.08
CA GLU A 91 0.32 -10.94 -12.50
C GLU A 91 -0.36 -12.15 -11.86
N GLU A 92 -0.01 -13.38 -12.27
CA GLU A 92 -0.48 -14.61 -11.64
C GLU A 92 0.02 -14.72 -10.20
N HIS A 93 1.30 -14.44 -9.94
CA HIS A 93 1.83 -14.40 -8.57
C HIS A 93 1.19 -13.31 -7.72
N ILE A 94 0.82 -12.16 -8.32
CA ILE A 94 0.08 -11.10 -7.62
C ILE A 94 -1.30 -11.60 -7.21
N SER A 95 -1.97 -12.32 -8.10
CA SER A 95 -3.29 -12.89 -7.86
C SER A 95 -3.23 -14.00 -6.81
N HIS A 96 -2.21 -14.87 -6.87
CA HIS A 96 -1.96 -15.89 -5.86
C HIS A 96 -1.67 -15.27 -4.49
N ALA A 97 -0.78 -14.28 -4.40
CA ALA A 97 -0.51 -13.55 -3.17
C ALA A 97 -1.78 -12.91 -2.59
N PHE A 98 -2.64 -12.34 -3.44
CA PHE A 98 -3.92 -11.79 -3.02
C PHE A 98 -4.81 -12.84 -2.37
N HIS A 99 -5.00 -14.01 -2.99
CA HIS A 99 -5.81 -15.09 -2.42
C HIS A 99 -5.25 -15.63 -1.10
N LEU A 100 -3.92 -15.79 -1.01
CA LEU A 100 -3.26 -16.15 0.24
C LEU A 100 -3.56 -15.11 1.32
N LEU A 101 -3.38 -13.82 1.03
CA LEU A 101 -3.63 -12.74 2.00
C LEU A 101 -5.09 -12.64 2.44
N VAL A 102 -6.06 -12.86 1.54
CA VAL A 102 -7.49 -12.93 1.92
C VAL A 102 -7.72 -14.09 2.90
N THR A 103 -7.13 -15.26 2.64
CA THR A 103 -7.20 -16.40 3.56
C THR A 103 -6.63 -16.04 4.93
N ARG A 104 -5.49 -15.32 4.98
CA ARG A 104 -4.94 -14.84 6.26
C ARG A 104 -5.86 -13.81 6.94
N LEU A 105 -6.48 -12.90 6.18
CA LEU A 105 -7.44 -11.95 6.73
C LEU A 105 -8.69 -12.61 7.33
N GLN A 106 -9.00 -13.86 6.98
CA GLN A 106 -10.14 -14.60 7.51
C GLN A 106 -9.84 -15.30 8.86
N GLU A 107 -8.57 -15.51 9.24
CA GLU A 107 -8.24 -16.21 10.49
C GLU A 107 -8.85 -15.54 11.73
N GLU A 108 -9.20 -16.33 12.75
CA GLU A 108 -9.76 -15.82 14.01
C GLU A 108 -8.67 -15.25 14.96
N HIS A 109 -7.74 -14.46 14.42
CA HIS A 109 -6.65 -13.86 15.19
C HIS A 109 -6.24 -12.47 14.69
N ALA A 110 -6.34 -11.44 15.53
CA ALA A 110 -6.15 -10.06 15.11
C ALA A 110 -4.71 -9.72 14.72
N GLU A 111 -3.70 -10.31 15.35
CA GLU A 111 -2.29 -10.08 14.96
C GLU A 111 -2.01 -10.60 13.56
N MET A 112 -2.60 -11.74 13.24
CA MET A 112 -2.44 -12.41 11.98
C MET A 112 -3.12 -11.60 10.85
N ARG A 113 -4.36 -11.16 11.09
CA ARG A 113 -5.06 -10.20 10.21
C ARG A 113 -4.30 -8.88 10.08
N PHE A 114 -3.69 -8.37 11.15
CA PHE A 114 -2.96 -7.11 11.13
C PHE A 114 -1.68 -7.20 10.28
N SER A 115 -0.91 -8.28 10.43
CA SER A 115 0.26 -8.54 9.59
C SER A 115 -0.13 -8.73 8.13
N ALA A 116 -1.20 -9.48 7.84
CA ALA A 116 -1.72 -9.63 6.48
C ALA A 116 -2.13 -8.28 5.88
N PHE A 117 -2.81 -7.43 6.67
CA PHE A 117 -3.17 -6.07 6.26
C PHE A 117 -1.94 -5.20 5.94
N GLN A 118 -0.84 -5.31 6.69
CA GLN A 118 0.40 -4.59 6.38
C GLN A 118 0.98 -5.00 5.01
N VAL A 119 0.92 -6.30 4.67
CA VAL A 119 1.35 -6.79 3.35
C VAL A 119 0.42 -6.26 2.25
N VAL A 120 -0.90 -6.31 2.48
CA VAL A 120 -1.92 -5.74 1.58
C VAL A 120 -1.62 -4.27 1.29
N GLN A 121 -1.29 -3.48 2.32
CA GLN A 121 -0.99 -2.06 2.17
C GLN A 121 0.22 -1.80 1.25
N GLU A 122 1.29 -2.57 1.42
CA GLU A 122 2.48 -2.49 0.57
C GLU A 122 2.18 -2.85 -0.89
N LEU A 123 1.44 -3.94 -1.13
CA LEU A 123 1.12 -4.41 -2.48
C LEU A 123 0.14 -3.47 -3.19
N PHE A 124 -0.88 -2.98 -2.49
CA PHE A 124 -1.86 -2.02 -3.02
C PHE A 124 -1.18 -0.74 -3.55
N ALA A 125 -0.19 -0.21 -2.82
CA ALA A 125 0.52 0.99 -3.25
C ALA A 125 1.36 0.78 -4.53
N ARG A 126 1.75 -0.46 -4.83
CA ARG A 126 2.78 -0.77 -5.85
C ARG A 126 2.23 -1.46 -7.10
N SER A 127 1.12 -2.19 -7.00
CA SER A 127 0.57 -3.00 -8.10
C SER A 127 -0.83 -2.55 -8.51
N HIS A 128 -1.05 -2.29 -9.80
CA HIS A 128 -2.38 -2.03 -10.33
C HIS A 128 -3.29 -3.26 -10.25
N GLN A 129 -2.79 -4.42 -10.66
CA GLN A 129 -3.52 -5.68 -10.58
C GLN A 129 -4.00 -5.96 -9.15
N PHE A 130 -3.14 -5.75 -8.16
CA PHE A 130 -3.52 -5.94 -6.75
C PHE A 130 -4.61 -4.97 -6.30
N ARG A 131 -4.54 -3.70 -6.74
CA ARG A 131 -5.62 -2.72 -6.46
C ARG A 131 -6.95 -3.18 -7.05
N THR A 132 -6.94 -3.64 -8.31
CA THR A 132 -8.16 -4.12 -8.98
C THR A 132 -8.78 -5.29 -8.23
N LEU A 133 -7.97 -6.28 -7.82
CA LEU A 133 -8.44 -7.43 -7.03
C LEU A 133 -9.00 -7.01 -5.66
N LEU A 134 -8.27 -6.20 -4.89
CA LEU A 134 -8.73 -5.75 -3.58
C LEU A 134 -10.02 -4.93 -3.67
N ILE A 135 -10.13 -4.06 -4.67
CA ILE A 135 -11.31 -3.20 -4.85
C ILE A 135 -12.52 -4.00 -5.34
N ALA A 136 -12.32 -5.07 -6.11
CA ALA A 136 -13.38 -6.01 -6.44
C ALA A 136 -13.88 -6.76 -5.20
N ASN A 137 -13.00 -7.04 -4.23
CA ASN A 137 -13.33 -7.70 -2.97
C ASN A 137 -13.52 -6.73 -1.78
N PHE A 138 -13.88 -5.47 -2.05
CA PHE A 138 -13.71 -4.42 -1.05
C PHE A 138 -14.63 -4.55 0.16
N GLN A 139 -15.85 -5.05 -0.03
CA GLN A 139 -16.79 -5.27 1.06
C GLN A 139 -16.23 -6.28 2.07
N GLU A 140 -15.85 -7.47 1.63
CA GLU A 140 -15.25 -8.50 2.50
C GLU A 140 -13.97 -7.96 3.17
N PHE A 141 -13.13 -7.23 2.43
CA PHE A 141 -11.95 -6.60 3.02
C PHE A 141 -12.30 -5.65 4.19
N LEU A 142 -13.33 -4.82 4.05
CA LEU A 142 -13.78 -3.92 5.13
C LEU A 142 -14.40 -4.69 6.29
N GLU A 143 -15.14 -5.78 6.04
CA GLU A 143 -15.66 -6.67 7.08
C GLU A 143 -14.50 -7.27 7.89
N LEU A 144 -13.49 -7.82 7.22
CA LEU A 144 -12.36 -8.51 7.86
C LEU A 144 -11.36 -7.58 8.58
N THR A 145 -11.23 -6.32 8.16
CA THR A 145 -10.21 -5.38 8.69
C THR A 145 -10.78 -4.24 9.52
N VAL A 146 -12.00 -3.80 9.24
CA VAL A 146 -12.65 -2.72 10.01
C VAL A 146 -13.69 -3.30 10.96
N GLY A 147 -14.28 -4.47 10.65
CA GLY A 147 -15.39 -5.04 11.40
C GLY A 147 -16.63 -4.18 11.22
N ILE A 148 -17.02 -3.94 9.96
CA ILE A 148 -18.23 -3.18 9.60
C ILE A 148 -19.51 -4.01 9.81
N ASP A 149 -19.39 -5.33 9.87
CA ASP A 149 -20.45 -6.24 10.30
C ASP A 149 -20.42 -6.35 11.83
N HIS A 150 -21.55 -6.05 12.47
CA HIS A 150 -21.69 -6.13 13.93
C HIS A 150 -21.85 -7.57 14.43
N GLU A 151 -22.35 -8.46 13.59
CA GLU A 151 -22.48 -9.90 13.90
C GLU A 151 -21.12 -10.60 13.84
N GLN A 152 -20.15 -9.99 13.13
CA GLN A 152 -18.79 -10.49 12.96
C GLN A 152 -17.75 -9.45 13.41
N PRO A 153 -17.60 -9.25 14.74
CA PRO A 153 -16.57 -8.35 15.25
C PRO A 153 -15.17 -8.85 14.89
N LEU A 154 -14.20 -7.93 14.87
CA LEU A 154 -12.79 -8.30 14.72
C LEU A 154 -12.35 -9.25 15.84
N PRO A 155 -11.55 -10.28 15.53
CA PRO A 155 -11.13 -11.31 16.48
C PRO A 155 -10.24 -10.74 17.61
N PRO A 156 -10.01 -11.49 18.70
CA PRO A 156 -9.01 -11.12 19.71
C PRO A 156 -7.56 -11.18 19.15
N PRO A 157 -6.58 -10.53 19.80
CA PRO A 157 -6.68 -9.62 20.94
C PRO A 157 -7.32 -8.26 20.59
N LYS A 158 -8.08 -7.69 21.52
CA LYS A 158 -8.89 -6.49 21.30
C LYS A 158 -8.03 -5.27 20.93
N GLU A 159 -6.87 -5.12 21.56
CA GLU A 159 -5.95 -4.01 21.37
C GLU A 159 -5.43 -3.99 19.92
N VAL A 160 -5.07 -5.16 19.41
CA VAL A 160 -4.59 -5.34 18.04
C VAL A 160 -5.73 -5.17 17.04
N ALA A 161 -6.92 -5.69 17.34
CA ALA A 161 -8.11 -5.47 16.52
C ALA A 161 -8.44 -3.97 16.37
N GLN A 162 -8.36 -3.19 17.46
CA GLN A 162 -8.54 -1.73 17.37
C GLN A 162 -7.44 -1.05 16.57
N LYS A 163 -6.19 -1.52 16.66
CA LYS A 163 -5.07 -1.02 15.85
C LYS A 163 -5.29 -1.31 14.36
N LEU A 164 -5.70 -2.53 14.02
CA LEU A 164 -6.07 -2.96 12.67
C LEU A 164 -7.18 -2.08 12.11
N ARG A 165 -8.29 -1.91 12.84
CA ARG A 165 -9.40 -1.04 12.45
C ARG A 165 -8.93 0.38 12.10
N LYS A 166 -8.18 1.01 13.00
CA LYS A 166 -7.66 2.38 12.80
C LYS A 166 -6.77 2.47 11.56
N ALA A 167 -5.86 1.51 11.40
CA ALA A 167 -4.93 1.46 10.28
C ALA A 167 -5.66 1.24 8.94
N ALA A 168 -6.66 0.36 8.91
CA ALA A 168 -7.47 0.08 7.74
C ALA A 168 -8.30 1.29 7.29
N ILE A 169 -8.99 1.96 8.22
CA ILE A 169 -9.74 3.20 7.90
C ILE A 169 -8.79 4.27 7.33
N LYS A 170 -7.63 4.46 7.97
CA LYS A 170 -6.63 5.41 7.48
C LYS A 170 -6.15 5.03 6.07
N ALA A 171 -5.84 3.76 5.83
CA ALA A 171 -5.40 3.30 4.52
C ALA A 171 -6.46 3.53 3.44
N VAL A 172 -7.73 3.25 3.73
CA VAL A 172 -8.84 3.54 2.78
C VAL A 172 -8.95 5.02 2.47
N GLN A 173 -8.77 5.90 3.47
CA GLN A 173 -8.71 7.34 3.23
C GLN A 173 -7.54 7.73 2.33
N ASP A 174 -6.33 7.26 2.64
CA ASP A 174 -5.12 7.57 1.87
C ASP A 174 -5.24 7.02 0.42
N TRP A 175 -5.82 5.82 0.25
CA TRP A 175 -6.07 5.23 -1.05
C TRP A 175 -7.13 5.99 -1.83
N HIS A 176 -8.20 6.43 -1.18
CA HIS A 176 -9.24 7.23 -1.81
C HIS A 176 -8.70 8.57 -2.31
N GLU A 177 -7.87 9.26 -1.53
CA GLU A 177 -7.23 10.51 -1.95
C GLU A 177 -6.40 10.32 -3.22
N LYS A 178 -5.68 9.20 -3.33
CA LYS A 178 -4.78 8.95 -4.44
C LYS A 178 -5.42 8.30 -5.66
N TYR A 179 -6.45 7.48 -5.45
CA TYR A 179 -7.00 6.59 -6.47
C TYR A 179 -8.53 6.65 -6.61
N GLY A 180 -9.23 7.39 -5.73
CA GLY A 180 -10.70 7.40 -5.67
C GLY A 180 -11.37 7.75 -7.00
N GLU A 181 -10.83 8.71 -7.74
CA GLU A 181 -11.35 9.09 -9.06
C GLU A 181 -11.36 7.93 -10.06
N ALA A 182 -10.36 7.04 -9.99
CA ALA A 182 -10.23 5.89 -10.88
C ALA A 182 -11.08 4.69 -10.44
N TYR A 183 -11.43 4.59 -9.16
CA TYR A 183 -12.12 3.42 -8.60
C TYR A 183 -13.37 3.82 -7.82
N LYS A 184 -14.52 3.80 -8.49
CA LYS A 184 -15.83 4.15 -7.88
C LYS A 184 -16.12 3.35 -6.61
N GLN A 185 -15.81 2.05 -6.58
CA GLN A 185 -16.03 1.20 -5.40
C GLN A 185 -15.20 1.63 -4.19
N LEU A 186 -13.96 2.09 -4.42
CA LEU A 186 -13.12 2.64 -3.37
C LEU A 186 -13.72 3.93 -2.79
N SER A 187 -14.21 4.83 -3.64
CA SER A 187 -14.93 6.04 -3.21
C SER A 187 -16.21 5.72 -2.43
N LEU A 188 -16.99 4.74 -2.87
CA LEU A 188 -18.19 4.31 -2.17
C LEU A 188 -17.86 3.79 -0.76
N GLY A 189 -16.88 2.89 -0.64
CA GLY A 189 -16.49 2.38 0.69
C GLY A 189 -15.86 3.45 1.58
N TYR A 190 -15.06 4.38 1.04
CA TYR A 190 -14.59 5.55 1.81
C TYR A 190 -15.74 6.40 2.36
N HIS A 191 -16.72 6.74 1.51
CA HIS A 191 -17.87 7.53 1.95
C HIS A 191 -18.77 6.78 2.93
N PHE A 192 -18.90 5.46 2.78
CA PHE A 192 -19.55 4.59 3.75
C PHE A 192 -18.86 4.68 5.11
N LEU A 193 -17.55 4.51 5.18
CA LEU A 193 -16.80 4.62 6.43
C LEU A 193 -16.95 6.02 7.05
N LYS A 194 -16.85 7.08 6.26
CA LYS A 194 -16.99 8.48 6.73
C LYS A 194 -18.36 8.76 7.36
N ARG A 195 -19.44 8.18 6.81
CA ARG A 195 -20.81 8.35 7.33
C ARG A 195 -21.06 7.51 8.58
N ASN A 196 -20.41 6.36 8.69
CA ASN A 196 -20.52 5.47 9.84
C ASN A 196 -19.69 5.98 11.03
N LYS A 197 -20.23 6.99 11.74
CA LYS A 197 -19.63 7.57 12.96
C LYS A 197 -19.29 6.53 14.04
N LYS A 198 -19.99 5.38 14.08
CA LYS A 198 -19.72 4.27 15.01
C LYS A 198 -18.36 3.61 14.80
N VAL A 199 -17.81 3.68 13.58
CA VAL A 199 -16.50 3.10 13.21
C VAL A 199 -15.35 4.01 13.66
N PHE A 200 -15.60 5.32 13.80
CA PHE A 200 -14.65 6.33 14.29
C PHE A 200 -14.70 6.52 15.83
N CYS A 201 -15.85 6.29 16.49
CA CYS A 201 -16.04 6.63 17.90
C CYS A 201 -15.32 5.73 18.93
N THR A 202 -14.69 4.62 18.56
CA THR A 202 -13.86 3.84 19.52
C THR A 202 -12.44 4.38 19.67
N VAL A 203 -12.11 5.49 19.00
CA VAL A 203 -10.73 5.99 18.88
C VAL A 203 -10.50 7.33 19.59
N THR A 204 -11.56 8.08 19.93
CA THR A 204 -11.44 9.35 20.65
C THR A 204 -12.71 9.65 21.45
N PRO A 205 -12.63 9.84 22.78
CA PRO A 205 -13.70 10.51 23.51
C PRO A 205 -13.47 11.99 23.32
N LEU A 206 -14.03 12.61 22.28
CA LEU A 206 -14.23 14.06 22.16
C LEU A 206 -14.79 14.35 20.77
N CYS A 207 -16.11 14.41 20.68
CA CYS A 207 -16.88 15.20 19.72
C CYS A 207 -18.32 15.26 20.28
N PHE A 208 -18.55 16.28 21.12
CA PHE A 208 -19.87 16.87 21.32
C PHE A 208 -20.12 17.83 20.15
#